data_AF-A0A6M0C2N2-F1
#
_entry.id   AF-A0A6M0C2N2-F1
#
_cell.length_a   1.000
_cell.length_b   1.000
_cell.length_c   1.000
_cell.angle_alpha   90.00
_cell.angle_beta   90.00
_cell.angle_gamma   90.00
#
_symmetry.space_group_name_H-M   'P 1'
#
loop_
_entity.id
_entity.type
_entity.pdbx_description
1 polymer ?
#
loop_
_entity_poly.entity_id
_entity_poly.type
_entity_poly.pdbx_seq_one_letter_code
_entity_poly.pdbx_strand_id
1 'polypeptide(L)' 'MLEKLRQEEERIWPQLCNTMKMRDLREFANRLKQWAVEFRCSLLLDYAMALENQIEGFDWDSLPGTIKAFPEVRRKLSNV' A
#
# COMPACT_ATOMS: atom_id res chain seq x y z
N MET A 1 -5.13 -4.95 -12.67
CA MET A 1 -4.99 -4.44 -11.30
C MET A 1 -4.54 -5.52 -10.32
N LEU A 2 -5.33 -6.59 -10.11
CA LEU A 2 -5.06 -7.61 -9.07
C LEU A 2 -3.75 -8.35 -9.24
N GLU A 3 -3.35 -8.66 -10.48
CA GLU A 3 -2.05 -9.30 -10.74
C GLU A 3 -0.86 -8.39 -10.41
N LYS A 4 -0.95 -7.08 -10.71
CA LYS A 4 0.07 -6.10 -10.32
C LYS A 4 0.19 -6.00 -8.79
N LEU A 5 -0.94 -5.94 -8.08
CA LEU A 5 -0.98 -5.92 -6.62
C LEU A 5 -0.40 -7.20 -6.00
N ARG A 6 -0.69 -8.36 -6.61
CA ARG A 6 -0.15 -9.64 -6.17
C ARG A 6 1.37 -9.70 -6.33
N GLN A 7 1.90 -9.25 -7.48
CA GLN A 7 3.36 -9.19 -7.69
C GLN A 7 4.04 -8.23 -6.71
N GLU A 8 3.39 -7.10 -6.39
CA GLU A 8 3.87 -6.16 -5.39
C GLU A 8 3.88 -6.79 -3.98
N GLU A 9 2.85 -7.57 -3.62
CA GLU A 9 2.79 -8.34 -2.37
C GLU A 9 3.87 -9.43 -2.29
N GLU A 10 4.13 -10.15 -3.38
CA GLU A 10 5.09 -11.25 -3.38
C GLU A 10 6.56 -10.78 -3.38
N ARG A 11 6.86 -9.61 -3.98
CA ARG A 11 8.25 -9.14 -4.17
C ARG A 11 8.63 -7.95 -3.30
N ILE A 12 7.75 -6.96 -3.18
CA ILE A 12 8.07 -5.64 -2.64
C ILE A 12 7.58 -5.49 -1.19
N TRP A 13 6.38 -5.96 -0.88
CA TRP A 13 5.80 -5.92 0.47
C TRP A 13 6.67 -6.56 1.58
N PRO A 14 7.26 -7.76 1.41
CA PRO A 14 8.12 -8.34 2.45
C PRO A 14 9.40 -7.53 2.67
N GLN A 15 9.94 -6.91 1.60
CA GLN A 15 11.10 -6.04 1.72
C GLN A 15 10.74 -4.74 2.44
N LEU A 16 9.61 -4.13 2.10
CA LEU A 16 9.06 -2.95 2.79
C LEU A 16 8.82 -3.19 4.28
N CYS A 17 8.24 -4.33 4.63
CA CYS A 17 8.00 -4.69 6.03
C CYS A 17 9.30 -4.86 6.83
N ASN A 18 10.38 -5.29 6.17
CA ASN A 18 11.66 -5.54 6.82
C ASN A 18 12.54 -4.28 6.88
N THR A 19 12.56 -3.47 5.81
CA THR A 19 13.44 -2.30 5.73
C THR A 19 12.80 -1.03 6.26
N MET A 20 11.47 -0.89 6.17
CA MET A 20 10.70 0.31 6.51
C MET A 20 11.36 1.63 6.05
N LYS A 21 11.99 1.62 4.88
CA LYS A 21 12.65 2.81 4.33
C LYS A 21 11.61 3.81 3.86
N MET A 22 11.68 5.05 4.37
CA MET A 22 10.74 6.11 4.04
C MET A 22 10.57 6.33 2.53
N ARG A 23 11.67 6.24 1.76
CA ARG A 23 11.64 6.36 0.31
C ARG A 23 10.85 5.23 -0.34
N ASP A 24 11.13 3.98 0.02
CA ASP A 24 10.44 2.80 -0.53
C ASP A 24 8.96 2.82 -0.17
N LEU A 25 8.64 3.25 1.05
CA LEU A 25 7.27 3.43 1.53
C LEU A 25 6.49 4.47 0.72
N ARG A 26 7.12 5.62 0.43
CA ARG A 26 6.51 6.68 -0.35
C ARG A 26 6.33 6.28 -1.81
N GLU A 27 7.28 5.55 -2.38
CA GLU A 27 7.13 4.98 -3.72
C GLU A 27 6.02 3.94 -3.77
N PHE A 28 5.92 3.08 -2.76
CA PHE A 28 4.84 2.09 -2.65
C PHE A 28 3.47 2.76 -2.55
N ALA A 29 3.29 3.73 -1.65
CA ALA A 29 2.04 4.47 -1.51
C ALA A 29 1.65 5.16 -2.83
N ASN A 30 2.60 5.79 -3.51
CA ASN A 30 2.36 6.42 -4.82
C ASN A 30 1.97 5.40 -5.90
N ARG A 31 2.64 4.24 -5.98
CA ARG A 31 2.28 3.16 -6.92
C ARG A 31 0.83 2.70 -6.69
N LEU A 32 0.43 2.50 -5.43
CA LEU A 32 -0.94 2.11 -5.09
C LEU A 32 -1.96 3.20 -5.45
N LYS A 33 -1.65 4.47 -5.16
CA LYS A 33 -2.50 5.63 -5.52
C LYS A 33 -2.70 5.73 -7.03
N GLN A 34 -1.63 5.57 -7.81
CA GLN A 34 -1.72 5.56 -9.27
C GLN A 34 -2.63 4.45 -9.78
N TRP A 35 -2.47 3.22 -9.29
CA TRP A 35 -3.36 2.11 -9.66
C TRP A 35 -4.79 2.36 -9.19
N ALA A 36 -4.99 2.93 -8.00
CA ALA A 36 -6.32 3.25 -7.50
C ALA A 36 -7.05 4.24 -8.40
N VAL A 37 -6.35 5.27 -8.90
CA VAL A 37 -6.90 6.23 -9.85
C VAL A 37 -7.12 5.59 -11.23
N GLU A 38 -6.15 4.84 -11.75
CA GLU A 38 -6.21 4.16 -13.05
C GLU A 38 -7.40 3.19 -13.13
N PHE A 39 -7.62 2.41 -12.08
CA PHE A 39 -8.70 1.41 -12.00
C PHE A 39 -9.97 1.93 -11.28
N ARG A 40 -10.02 3.23 -10.93
CA ARG A 40 -11.15 3.88 -10.22
C ARG A 40 -11.58 3.13 -8.95
N CYS A 41 -10.62 2.67 -8.17
CA CYS A 41 -10.85 1.90 -6.97
C CYS A 41 -10.71 2.78 -5.72
N SER A 42 -11.84 3.12 -5.10
CA SER A 42 -11.88 3.92 -3.86
C SER A 42 -11.17 3.22 -2.71
N LEU A 43 -11.43 1.93 -2.49
CA LEU A 43 -10.81 1.18 -1.38
C LEU A 43 -9.28 1.20 -1.43
N LEU A 44 -8.68 1.05 -2.62
CA LEU A 44 -7.23 1.14 -2.78
C LEU A 44 -6.73 2.59 -2.59
N LEU A 45 -7.52 3.57 -3.05
CA LEU A 45 -7.18 4.98 -2.93
C LEU A 45 -7.15 5.42 -1.47
N ASP A 46 -8.17 5.06 -0.69
CA ASP A 46 -8.26 5.32 0.75
C ASP A 46 -7.05 4.73 1.49
N TYR A 47 -6.71 3.47 1.18
CA TYR A 47 -5.53 2.82 1.75
C TYR A 47 -4.21 3.53 1.39
N ALA A 48 -4.03 3.88 0.11
CA ALA A 48 -2.84 4.56 -0.36
C ALA A 48 -2.69 5.96 0.26
N MET A 49 -3.79 6.70 0.41
CA MET A 49 -3.81 8.00 1.08
C MET A 49 -3.52 7.90 2.57
N ALA A 50 -4.05 6.88 3.26
CA ALA A 50 -3.72 6.64 4.67
C ALA A 50 -2.22 6.39 4.87
N LEU A 51 -1.63 5.57 4.00
CA LEU A 51 -0.18 5.32 3.97
C LEU A 51 0.62 6.60 3.72
N GLU A 52 0.26 7.38 2.71
CA GLU A 52 0.91 8.64 2.36
C GLU A 52 0.85 9.64 3.53
N ASN A 53 -0.32 9.80 4.14
CA ASN A 53 -0.52 10.68 5.30
C ASN A 53 0.32 10.24 6.51
N GLN A 54 0.40 8.93 6.78
CA GLN A 54 1.24 8.43 7.88
C GLN A 54 2.72 8.64 7.62
N ILE A 55 3.18 8.49 6.37
CA ILE A 55 4.56 8.76 5.98
C ILE A 55 4.89 10.25 6.11
N GLU A 56 4.03 11.13 5.59
CA GLU A 56 4.24 12.59 5.63
C GLU A 56 4.06 13.17 7.04
N GLY A 57 3.17 12.58 7.83
CA GLY A 57 2.94 12.91 9.24
C GLY A 57 3.96 12.29 10.20
N PHE A 58 4.94 11.52 9.70
CA PHE A 58 5.91 10.78 10.52
C PHE A 58 5.27 9.88 11.59
N ASP A 59 4.09 9.33 11.28
CA ASP A 59 3.35 8.40 12.15
C ASP A 59 3.93 6.99 12.05
N TRP A 60 5.14 6.81 12.57
CA TRP A 60 5.87 5.55 12.55
C TRP A 60 5.29 4.47 13.46
N ASP A 61 4.38 4.84 14.37
CA ASP A 61 3.70 3.90 15.26
C ASP A 61 2.60 3.14 14.50
N SER A 62 1.77 3.87 13.76
CA SER A 62 0.66 3.28 12.99
C SER A 62 1.09 2.66 11.65
N LEU A 63 2.13 3.23 11.02
CA LEU A 63 2.60 2.84 9.69
C LEU A 63 2.88 1.34 9.49
N PRO A 64 3.62 0.63 10.38
CA PRO A 64 3.83 -0.80 10.23
C PRO A 64 2.53 -1.61 10.32
N GLY A 65 1.55 -1.16 11.09
CA GLY A 65 0.21 -1.77 11.13
C GLY A 65 -0.51 -1.63 9.79
N THR A 66 -0.49 -0.43 9.22
CA THR A 66 -1.10 -0.15 7.91
C THR A 66 -0.46 -0.99 6.80
N ILE A 67 0.88 -1.02 6.71
CA ILE A 67 1.59 -1.81 5.69
C ILE A 67 1.23 -3.29 5.80
N LYS A 68 1.16 -3.84 7.03
CA LYS A 68 0.80 -5.25 7.26
C LYS A 68 -0.64 -5.57 6.85
N ALA A 69 -1.52 -4.57 6.77
CA ALA A 69 -2.89 -4.73 6.28
C ALA A 69 -2.99 -4.83 4.74
N PHE A 70 -1.91 -4.56 3.99
CA PHE A 70 -1.91 -4.60 2.53
C PHE A 70 -2.49 -5.91 1.93
N PRO A 71 -2.11 -7.12 2.39
CA PRO A 71 -2.66 -8.35 1.85
C PRO A 71 -4.16 -8.50 2.07
N GLU A 72 -4.67 -7.95 3.17
CA GLU A 72 -6.10 -7.92 3.46
C GLU A 72 -6.84 -7.00 2.49
N VAL A 73 -6.28 -5.81 2.21
CA VAL A 73 -6.82 -4.88 1.21
C VAL A 73 -6.86 -5.55 -0.17
N ARG A 74 -5.77 -6.22 -0.59
CA ARG A 74 -5.76 -6.96 -1.86
C ARG A 74 -6.82 -8.06 -1.90
N ARG A 75 -7.01 -8.82 -0.82
CA ARG A 75 -8.06 -9.85 -0.73
C ARG A 75 -9.45 -9.25 -0.86
N LYS A 76 -9.74 -8.13 -0.19
CA LYS A 76 -11.02 -7.41 -0.33
C LYS A 76 -11.24 -6.99 -1.78
N LEU A 77 -10.22 -6.48 -2.46
CA LEU A 77 -10.28 -6.11 -3.88
C LEU A 77 -10.47 -7.30 -4.83
N SER A 78 -10.04 -8.50 -4.44
CA SER A 78 -10.21 -9.72 -5.24
C SER A 78 -11.61 -10.32 -5.12
N ASN A 79 -12.36 -9.93 -4.09
CA ASN A 79 -13.72 -10.40 -3.79
C ASN A 79 -14.81 -9.38 -4.19
N VAL A 80 -14.43 -8.28 -4.83
CA VAL A 80 -15.34 -7.28 -5.42
C VAL A 80 -15.45 -7.54 -6.91
#